data_AF-A0A1M5FT76-F1
#
_entry.id   AF-A0A1M5FT76-F1
#
_cell.length_a   1.000
_cell.length_b   1.000
_cell.length_c   1.000
_cell.angle_alpha   90.00
_cell.angle_beta   90.00
_cell.angle_gamma   90.00
#
_symmetry.space_group_name_H-M   'P 1'
#
loop_
_entity.id
_entity.type
_entity.pdbx_description
1 polymer ?
#
loop_
_entity_poly.entity_id
_entity_poly.type
_entity_poly.pdbx_seq_one_letter_code
_entity_poly.pdbx_strand_id
1 'polypeptide(L)'
;MNKSMMVHEFKMMLRSKKNILFIIALISLILSYCFLVLPTKETPDSFDPEVTKHELDNLEAVRQGMIDRGGTGFNNMAGYAPYAENAYQQKLKSRLVTAFEDKNFSRFIELRMKGNVFNEMRVSRDWMLIANAPFPAHDQGRENSLRNLRYQDYLESEDVPITYELIEQKTAIQTIVNFLLGTTAFMVILCAIYFSSDMISKDRQYRSVLQGAPIGWYRMINTKSFVAFSYTLFVLLGLLILTVIIISIQNGFGSLKLSVPITIPSTQPDDYFGYRFNEYDTMPMTKFLLLAFGIIAILVFLFVRLNAILSLLFKNSWLVLMISSVILFSERIYYSRTLTELFGIEISNLPQTYFDFGRVISGEKYYLVHLESITYEKGILVLLATILVVEIVLFIVSRIVNKRRFYQGA
;
A
#
# COMPACT_ATOMS: atom_id res chain seq x y z
N MET A 1 3.50 40.89 4.66
CA MET A 1 4.73 40.35 4.02
C MET A 1 4.73 38.82 3.88
N ASN A 2 4.34 38.03 4.89
CA ASN A 2 4.30 36.55 4.78
C ASN A 2 3.33 36.03 3.69
N LYS A 3 2.11 36.57 3.60
CA LYS A 3 1.10 36.10 2.63
C LYS A 3 1.49 36.34 1.18
N SER A 4 2.06 37.50 0.85
CA SER A 4 2.51 37.82 -0.51
C SER A 4 3.67 36.92 -0.95
N MET A 5 4.59 36.59 -0.03
CA MET A 5 5.68 35.64 -0.30
C MET A 5 5.15 34.22 -0.51
N MET A 6 4.24 33.74 0.34
CA MET A 6 3.61 32.42 0.17
C MET A 6 2.92 32.30 -1.19
N VAL A 7 2.13 33.32 -1.58
CA VAL A 7 1.45 33.33 -2.89
C VAL A 7 2.46 33.38 -4.04
N HIS A 8 3.55 34.12 -3.89
CA HIS A 8 4.61 34.17 -4.90
C HIS A 8 5.28 32.80 -5.09
N GLU A 9 5.73 32.17 -4.01
CA GLU A 9 6.37 30.84 -4.04
C GLU A 9 5.41 29.77 -4.59
N PHE A 10 4.13 29.81 -4.18
CA PHE A 10 3.13 28.87 -4.67
C PHE A 10 2.90 29.04 -6.19
N LYS A 11 2.80 30.28 -6.69
CA LYS A 11 2.72 30.56 -8.12
C LYS A 11 3.98 30.11 -8.86
N MET A 12 5.16 30.26 -8.26
CA MET A 12 6.40 29.77 -8.86
C MET A 12 6.44 28.25 -8.97
N MET A 13 5.93 27.51 -7.99
CA MET A 13 5.83 26.05 -8.06
C MET A 13 4.83 25.61 -9.12
N LEU A 14 3.65 26.25 -9.19
CA LEU A 14 2.62 25.96 -10.20
C LEU A 14 3.10 26.20 -11.64
N ARG A 15 3.86 27.27 -11.87
CA ARG A 15 4.39 27.63 -13.20
C ARG A 15 5.71 26.94 -13.55
N SER A 16 6.25 26.12 -12.65
CA SER A 16 7.51 25.42 -12.89
C SER A 16 7.34 24.37 -13.99
N LYS A 17 8.03 24.53 -15.12
CA LYS A 17 8.00 23.56 -16.23
C LYS A 17 8.32 22.14 -15.75
N LYS A 18 9.30 22.00 -14.83
CA LYS A 18 9.66 20.74 -14.18
C LYS A 18 8.44 20.08 -13.50
N ASN A 19 7.74 20.83 -12.65
CA ASN A 19 6.61 20.30 -11.90
C ASN A 19 5.43 19.98 -12.81
N ILE A 20 5.15 20.83 -13.80
CA ILE A 20 4.09 20.61 -14.79
C ILE A 20 4.36 19.32 -15.59
N LEU A 21 5.58 19.15 -16.11
CA LEU A 21 5.96 17.94 -16.85
C LEU A 21 5.85 16.68 -15.98
N PHE A 22 6.26 16.76 -14.72
CA PHE A 22 6.12 15.65 -13.79
C PHE A 22 4.65 15.33 -13.48
N ILE A 23 3.80 16.33 -13.29
CA ILE A 23 2.35 16.12 -13.10
C ILE A 23 1.72 15.50 -14.36
N ILE A 24 2.10 15.95 -15.56
CA ILE A 24 1.63 15.35 -16.81
C ILE A 24 2.06 13.88 -16.90
N ALA A 25 3.30 13.56 -16.51
CA ALA A 25 3.79 12.18 -16.46
C ALA A 25 3.00 11.33 -15.46
N LEU A 26 2.69 11.86 -14.26
CA LEU A 26 1.87 11.17 -13.26
C LEU A 26 0.44 10.93 -13.76
N ILE A 27 -0.18 11.93 -14.39
CA ILE A 27 -1.52 11.79 -14.99
C ILE A 27 -1.49 10.73 -16.10
N SER A 28 -0.48 10.75 -16.96
CA SER A 28 -0.32 9.73 -18.02
C SER A 28 -0.17 8.33 -17.43
N LEU A 29 0.59 8.18 -16.33
CA LEU A 29 0.75 6.90 -15.64
C LEU A 29 -0.57 6.44 -15.01
N ILE A 30 -1.32 7.33 -14.36
CA ILE A 30 -2.65 7.02 -13.81
C ILE A 30 -3.61 6.58 -14.92
N LEU A 31 -3.66 7.31 -16.03
CA LEU A 31 -4.51 6.94 -17.18
C LEU A 31 -4.10 5.57 -17.75
N SER A 32 -2.80 5.33 -17.94
CA SER A 32 -2.29 4.03 -18.38
C SER A 32 -2.69 2.91 -17.41
N TYR A 33 -2.55 3.14 -16.10
CA TYR A 33 -2.96 2.18 -15.10
C TYR A 33 -4.46 1.90 -15.14
N CYS A 34 -5.31 2.94 -15.16
CA CYS A 34 -6.75 2.78 -15.14
C CYS A 34 -7.31 2.13 -16.42
N PHE A 35 -6.77 2.46 -17.60
CA PHE A 35 -7.33 1.96 -18.87
C PHE A 35 -6.67 0.69 -19.41
N LEU A 36 -5.39 0.45 -19.12
CA LEU A 36 -4.66 -0.70 -19.66
C LEU A 36 -4.46 -1.78 -18.61
N VAL A 37 -4.02 -1.40 -17.41
CA VAL A 37 -3.59 -2.36 -16.38
C VAL A 37 -4.77 -2.85 -15.55
N LEU A 38 -5.57 -1.95 -14.97
CA LEU A 38 -6.65 -2.31 -14.05
C LEU A 38 -7.70 -3.26 -14.66
N PRO A 39 -8.16 -3.09 -15.92
CA PRO A 39 -9.16 -3.97 -16.50
C PRO A 39 -8.63 -5.40 -16.74
N THR A 40 -7.37 -5.50 -17.19
CA THR A 40 -6.71 -6.77 -17.53
C THR A 40 -6.07 -7.47 -16.34
N LYS A 41 -5.93 -6.79 -15.21
CA LYS A 41 -5.32 -7.34 -14.00
C LYS A 41 -6.23 -8.42 -13.41
N GLU A 42 -5.76 -9.65 -13.47
CA GLU A 42 -6.36 -10.77 -12.75
C GLU A 42 -6.10 -10.68 -11.25
N THR A 43 -7.08 -11.17 -10.50
CA THR A 43 -7.06 -11.30 -9.05
C THR A 43 -7.28 -12.77 -8.68
N PRO A 44 -6.90 -13.26 -7.49
CA PRO A 44 -7.30 -14.58 -7.00
C PRO A 44 -8.80 -14.71 -6.92
N ASP A 45 -9.46 -13.57 -6.78
CA ASP A 45 -10.90 -13.43 -6.74
C ASP A 45 -11.51 -13.50 -8.16
N SER A 46 -10.68 -13.38 -9.22
CA SER A 46 -11.09 -13.51 -10.61
C SER A 46 -11.54 -14.93 -10.93
N PHE A 47 -12.54 -15.00 -11.80
CA PHE A 47 -13.25 -16.22 -12.14
C PHE A 47 -13.53 -16.24 -13.65
N ASP A 48 -12.99 -17.25 -14.32
CA ASP A 48 -13.30 -17.55 -15.71
C ASP A 48 -14.28 -18.74 -15.75
N PRO A 49 -15.55 -18.52 -16.16
CA PRO A 49 -16.52 -19.59 -16.24
C PRO A 49 -16.17 -20.65 -17.29
N GLU A 50 -15.51 -20.28 -18.39
CA GLU A 50 -15.18 -21.21 -19.47
C GLU A 50 -14.04 -22.14 -19.07
N VAL A 51 -13.00 -21.60 -18.42
CA VAL A 51 -11.94 -22.44 -17.82
C VAL A 51 -12.55 -23.37 -16.77
N THR A 52 -13.45 -22.88 -15.93
CA THR A 52 -14.09 -23.69 -14.89
C THR A 52 -14.98 -24.79 -15.47
N LYS A 53 -15.65 -24.55 -16.60
CA LYS A 53 -16.41 -25.57 -17.34
C LYS A 53 -15.50 -26.67 -17.89
N HIS A 54 -14.37 -26.33 -18.50
CA HIS A 54 -13.39 -27.33 -18.93
C HIS A 54 -12.83 -28.15 -17.75
N GLU A 55 -12.63 -27.53 -16.59
CA GLU A 55 -12.25 -28.27 -15.38
C GLU A 55 -13.34 -29.21 -14.89
N LEU A 56 -14.63 -28.85 -15.04
CA LEU A 56 -15.76 -29.71 -14.72
C LEU A 56 -15.80 -30.96 -15.60
N ASP A 57 -15.60 -30.80 -16.91
CA ASP A 57 -15.55 -31.92 -17.86
C ASP A 57 -14.42 -32.90 -17.49
N ASN A 58 -13.25 -32.36 -17.13
CA ASN A 58 -12.11 -33.15 -16.67
C ASN A 58 -12.41 -33.88 -15.35
N LEU A 59 -13.02 -33.20 -14.37
CA LEU A 59 -13.42 -33.82 -13.11
C LEU A 59 -14.42 -34.95 -13.34
N GLU A 60 -15.38 -34.77 -14.24
CA GLU A 60 -16.36 -35.77 -14.61
C GLU A 60 -15.73 -37.00 -15.27
N ALA A 61 -14.82 -36.79 -16.24
CA ALA A 61 -14.08 -37.87 -16.87
C ALA A 61 -13.24 -38.68 -15.87
N VAL A 62 -12.55 -37.98 -14.95
CA VAL A 62 -11.78 -38.62 -13.86
C VAL A 62 -12.69 -39.43 -12.95
N ARG A 63 -13.84 -38.87 -12.56
CA ARG A 63 -14.82 -39.54 -11.70
C ARG A 63 -15.36 -40.81 -12.35
N GLN A 64 -15.71 -40.76 -13.63
CA GLN A 64 -16.18 -41.91 -14.37
C GLN A 64 -15.10 -43.00 -14.44
N GLY A 65 -13.86 -42.62 -14.75
CA GLY A 65 -12.73 -43.56 -14.76
C GLY A 65 -12.45 -44.19 -13.40
N MET A 66 -12.74 -43.52 -12.27
CA MET A 66 -12.67 -44.12 -10.94
C MET A 66 -13.80 -45.13 -10.70
N ILE A 67 -15.04 -44.82 -11.13
CA ILE A 67 -16.18 -45.73 -11.04
C ILE A 67 -15.90 -47.01 -11.83
N ASP A 68 -15.42 -46.88 -13.07
CA ASP A 68 -15.16 -48.01 -13.97
C ASP A 68 -14.09 -48.96 -13.42
N ARG A 69 -13.15 -48.43 -12.64
CA ARG A 69 -12.08 -49.21 -11.98
C ARG A 69 -12.46 -49.69 -10.58
N GLY A 70 -13.66 -49.37 -10.08
CA GLY A 70 -14.10 -49.67 -8.71
C GLY A 70 -13.37 -48.88 -7.62
N GLY A 71 -12.68 -47.80 -7.97
CA GLY A 71 -11.82 -47.00 -7.10
C GLY A 71 -12.57 -45.89 -6.34
N THR A 72 -13.73 -46.20 -5.76
CA THR A 72 -14.60 -45.21 -5.07
C THR A 72 -14.37 -45.11 -3.56
N GLY A 73 -13.55 -46.00 -3.00
CA GLY A 73 -13.25 -46.08 -1.57
C GLY A 73 -12.15 -45.12 -1.10
N PHE A 74 -11.81 -45.24 0.19
CA PHE A 74 -10.67 -44.56 0.80
C PHE A 74 -9.36 -45.13 0.26
N ASN A 75 -8.43 -44.26 -0.15
CA ASN A 75 -7.12 -44.68 -0.63
C ASN A 75 -6.09 -44.51 0.49
N ASN A 76 -5.63 -45.64 1.05
CA ASN A 76 -4.65 -45.66 2.14
C ASN A 76 -3.29 -45.04 1.75
N MET A 77 -2.87 -45.13 0.48
CA MET A 77 -1.62 -44.52 0.03
C MET A 77 -1.73 -43.00 -0.12
N ALA A 78 -2.92 -42.51 -0.49
CA ALA A 78 -3.20 -41.08 -0.60
C ALA A 78 -3.53 -40.45 0.76
N GLY A 79 -4.04 -41.23 1.71
CA GLY A 79 -4.47 -40.75 3.02
C GLY A 79 -5.84 -40.03 3.01
N TYR A 80 -6.57 -40.07 1.91
CA TYR A 80 -7.90 -39.48 1.75
C TYR A 80 -8.77 -40.31 0.78
N ALA A 81 -10.00 -39.85 0.51
CA ALA A 81 -10.93 -40.47 -0.42
C ALA A 81 -11.04 -39.65 -1.73
N PRO A 82 -10.23 -39.95 -2.78
CA PRO A 82 -10.16 -39.13 -3.99
C PRO A 82 -11.50 -38.99 -4.72
N TYR A 83 -12.32 -40.04 -4.70
CA TYR A 83 -13.64 -40.01 -5.31
C TYR A 83 -14.58 -39.01 -4.63
N ALA A 84 -14.61 -39.01 -3.28
CA ALA A 84 -15.46 -38.11 -2.51
C ALA A 84 -15.02 -36.65 -2.68
N GLU A 85 -13.71 -36.40 -2.69
CA GLU A 85 -13.16 -35.07 -2.96
C GLU A 85 -13.51 -34.59 -4.38
N ASN A 86 -13.30 -35.43 -5.39
CA ASN A 86 -13.65 -35.09 -6.77
C ASN A 86 -15.15 -34.77 -6.90
N ALA A 87 -16.03 -35.60 -6.32
CA ALA A 87 -17.47 -35.38 -6.33
C ALA A 87 -17.87 -34.07 -5.64
N TYR A 88 -17.20 -33.74 -4.52
CA TYR A 88 -17.38 -32.46 -3.82
C TYR A 88 -16.96 -31.29 -4.71
N GLN A 89 -15.77 -31.35 -5.31
CA GLN A 89 -15.23 -30.31 -6.18
C GLN A 89 -16.09 -30.10 -7.43
N GLN A 90 -16.57 -31.17 -8.06
CA GLN A 90 -17.47 -31.09 -9.21
C GLN A 90 -18.78 -30.38 -8.83
N LYS A 91 -19.41 -30.77 -7.73
CA LYS A 91 -20.65 -30.16 -7.24
C LYS A 91 -20.46 -28.69 -6.86
N LEU A 92 -19.30 -28.35 -6.31
CA LEU A 92 -18.97 -26.98 -5.94
C LEU A 92 -18.75 -26.10 -7.17
N LYS A 93 -17.88 -26.53 -8.09
CA LYS A 93 -17.56 -25.77 -9.31
C LYS A 93 -18.77 -25.58 -10.21
N SER A 94 -19.64 -26.59 -10.34
CA SER A 94 -20.87 -26.45 -11.11
C SER A 94 -21.79 -25.38 -10.50
N ARG A 95 -21.96 -25.40 -9.18
CA ARG A 95 -22.72 -24.36 -8.45
C ARG A 95 -22.09 -22.97 -8.56
N LEU A 96 -20.76 -22.88 -8.62
CA LEU A 96 -20.04 -21.61 -8.82
C LEU A 96 -20.32 -21.03 -10.20
N VAL A 97 -20.20 -21.85 -11.25
CA VAL A 97 -20.52 -21.45 -12.63
C VAL A 97 -21.98 -20.97 -12.71
N THR A 98 -22.92 -21.76 -12.19
CA THR A 98 -24.34 -21.37 -12.17
C THR A 98 -24.57 -20.06 -11.39
N ALA A 99 -23.98 -19.91 -10.20
CA ALA A 99 -24.14 -18.69 -9.41
C ALA A 99 -23.56 -17.45 -10.11
N PHE A 100 -22.47 -17.61 -10.85
CA PHE A 100 -21.85 -16.55 -11.64
C PHE A 100 -22.71 -16.17 -12.85
N GLU A 101 -23.19 -17.15 -13.62
CA GLU A 101 -24.06 -16.94 -14.79
C GLU A 101 -25.41 -16.32 -14.39
N ASP A 102 -25.98 -16.74 -13.26
CA ASP A 102 -27.20 -16.18 -12.68
C ASP A 102 -27.00 -14.78 -12.05
N LYS A 103 -25.75 -14.28 -12.02
CA LYS A 103 -25.35 -13.04 -11.31
C LYS A 103 -25.73 -13.03 -9.83
N ASN A 104 -25.87 -14.21 -9.21
CA ASN A 104 -26.11 -14.35 -7.79
C ASN A 104 -24.77 -14.34 -7.04
N PHE A 105 -24.20 -13.14 -6.91
CA PHE A 105 -22.86 -12.96 -6.36
C PHE A 105 -22.75 -13.26 -4.86
N SER A 106 -23.83 -13.14 -4.09
CA SER A 106 -23.87 -13.58 -2.68
C SER A 106 -23.66 -15.08 -2.58
N ARG A 107 -24.43 -15.86 -3.37
CA ARG A 107 -24.26 -17.32 -3.46
C ARG A 107 -22.88 -17.70 -3.99
N PHE A 108 -22.35 -16.93 -4.95
CA PHE A 108 -21.01 -17.13 -5.48
C PHE A 108 -19.94 -17.02 -4.38
N ILE A 109 -20.01 -15.97 -3.54
CA ILE A 109 -19.08 -15.78 -2.41
C ILE A 109 -19.20 -16.93 -1.40
N GLU A 110 -20.40 -17.32 -1.00
CA GLU A 110 -20.61 -18.43 -0.06
C GLU A 110 -19.99 -19.74 -0.57
N LEU A 111 -20.11 -20.01 -1.87
CA LEU A 111 -19.50 -21.18 -2.50
C LEU A 111 -17.97 -21.04 -2.55
N ARG A 112 -17.43 -19.85 -2.82
CA ARG A 112 -15.98 -19.59 -2.80
C ARG A 112 -15.38 -19.85 -1.42
N MET A 113 -16.07 -19.44 -0.35
CA MET A 113 -15.64 -19.74 1.03
C MET A 113 -15.59 -21.25 1.32
N LYS A 114 -16.51 -22.03 0.73
CA LYS A 114 -16.56 -23.50 0.84
C LYS A 114 -15.54 -24.24 -0.02
N GLY A 115 -14.91 -23.58 -1.00
CA GLY A 115 -13.99 -24.22 -1.95
C GLY A 115 -12.67 -24.70 -1.39
N ASN A 116 -12.33 -24.28 -0.17
CA ASN A 116 -11.02 -24.52 0.43
C ASN A 116 -10.94 -25.80 1.29
N VAL A 117 -11.99 -26.61 1.38
CA VAL A 117 -12.08 -27.69 2.40
C VAL A 117 -11.05 -28.83 2.22
N PHE A 118 -10.53 -29.07 1.01
CA PHE A 118 -9.67 -30.25 0.74
C PHE A 118 -8.26 -29.93 0.19
N ASN A 119 -8.00 -28.71 -0.28
CA ASN A 119 -6.72 -28.40 -0.95
C ASN A 119 -6.29 -26.93 -0.73
N GLU A 120 -6.10 -26.56 0.54
CA GLU A 120 -5.77 -25.19 0.98
C GLU A 120 -4.42 -24.65 0.45
N MET A 121 -3.54 -25.52 -0.07
CA MET A 121 -2.14 -25.19 -0.40
C MET A 121 -1.89 -24.71 -1.84
N ARG A 122 -2.91 -24.58 -2.70
CA ARG A 122 -2.67 -24.42 -4.15
C ARG A 122 -3.06 -23.10 -4.79
N VAL A 123 -3.63 -22.14 -4.05
CA VAL A 123 -4.07 -20.88 -4.66
C VAL A 123 -3.74 -19.70 -3.76
N SER A 124 -2.53 -19.16 -3.89
CA SER A 124 -2.17 -17.85 -3.32
C SER A 124 -1.19 -17.07 -4.21
N ARG A 125 -1.31 -15.75 -4.07
CA ARG A 125 -1.30 -14.69 -5.08
C ARG A 125 0.08 -14.17 -5.50
N ASP A 126 1.16 -14.60 -4.86
CA ASP A 126 2.47 -14.04 -5.15
C ASP A 126 3.59 -15.04 -4.81
N TRP A 127 3.93 -15.88 -5.79
CA TRP A 127 5.01 -16.84 -5.65
C TRP A 127 6.33 -16.15 -5.25
N MET A 128 6.56 -14.88 -5.58
CA MET A 128 7.76 -14.15 -5.16
C MET A 128 7.76 -13.81 -3.66
N LEU A 129 6.59 -13.53 -3.07
CA LEU A 129 6.44 -13.27 -1.63
C LEU A 129 6.52 -14.57 -0.81
N ILE A 130 6.00 -15.66 -1.36
CA ILE A 130 5.97 -17.00 -0.75
C ILE A 130 7.29 -17.75 -0.95
N ALA A 131 7.95 -17.60 -2.10
CA ALA A 131 9.19 -18.34 -2.43
C ALA A 131 10.34 -18.00 -1.47
N ASN A 132 10.34 -16.80 -0.90
CA ASN A 132 11.32 -16.36 0.08
C ASN A 132 10.77 -16.34 1.51
N ALA A 133 9.56 -16.88 1.75
CA ALA A 133 8.98 -16.98 3.08
C ALA A 133 9.63 -18.14 3.85
N PRO A 134 10.00 -17.95 5.13
CA PRO A 134 10.44 -19.04 5.99
C PRO A 134 9.37 -20.14 6.15
N PHE A 135 8.09 -19.74 6.15
CA PHE A 135 6.95 -20.63 6.32
C PHE A 135 5.86 -20.37 5.24
N PRO A 136 6.05 -20.86 4.00
CA PRO A 136 5.15 -20.65 2.87
C PRO A 136 3.69 -21.03 3.15
N ALA A 137 3.45 -22.16 3.81
CA ALA A 137 2.10 -22.66 4.10
C ALA A 137 1.34 -21.76 5.10
N HIS A 138 2.06 -21.18 6.08
CA HIS A 138 1.47 -20.25 7.05
C HIS A 138 1.02 -18.95 6.38
N ASP A 139 1.84 -18.40 5.49
CA ASP A 139 1.50 -17.22 4.69
C ASP A 139 0.27 -17.45 3.81
N GLN A 140 0.14 -18.65 3.22
CA GLN A 140 -1.05 -19.03 2.44
C GLN A 140 -2.29 -19.13 3.32
N GLY A 141 -2.18 -19.76 4.50
CA GLY A 141 -3.27 -19.84 5.48
C GLY A 141 -3.75 -18.47 5.94
N ARG A 142 -2.82 -17.52 6.16
CA ARG A 142 -3.15 -16.12 6.46
C ARG A 142 -3.95 -15.49 5.33
N GLU A 143 -3.48 -15.56 4.09
CA GLU A 143 -4.16 -14.94 2.94
C GLU A 143 -5.57 -15.50 2.74
N ASN A 144 -5.76 -16.81 2.94
CA ASN A 144 -7.07 -17.45 2.91
C ASN A 144 -7.98 -16.92 4.03
N SER A 145 -7.45 -16.75 5.24
CA SER A 145 -8.19 -16.22 6.39
C SER A 145 -8.63 -14.78 6.15
N LEU A 146 -7.73 -13.91 5.68
CA LEU A 146 -8.05 -12.51 5.36
C LEU A 146 -9.05 -12.39 4.20
N ARG A 147 -8.97 -13.30 3.21
CA ARG A 147 -9.99 -13.39 2.14
C ARG A 147 -11.35 -13.77 2.70
N ASN A 148 -11.41 -14.78 3.56
CA ASN A 148 -12.68 -15.24 4.14
C ASN A 148 -13.32 -14.17 5.03
N LEU A 149 -12.55 -13.45 5.84
CA LEU A 149 -13.04 -12.32 6.62
C LEU A 149 -13.63 -11.22 5.73
N ARG A 150 -12.96 -10.91 4.62
CA ARG A 150 -13.44 -9.93 3.65
C ARG A 150 -14.75 -10.38 2.98
N TYR A 151 -14.85 -11.65 2.61
CA TYR A 151 -16.07 -12.23 2.05
C TYR A 151 -17.23 -12.24 3.07
N GLN A 152 -16.93 -12.56 4.33
CA GLN A 152 -17.90 -12.49 5.40
C GLN A 152 -18.43 -11.06 5.58
N ASP A 153 -17.56 -10.06 5.60
CA ASP A 153 -17.93 -8.63 5.66
C ASP A 153 -18.84 -8.23 4.48
N TYR A 154 -18.63 -8.78 3.28
CA TYR A 154 -19.50 -8.53 2.12
C TYR A 154 -20.89 -9.13 2.28
N LEU A 155 -20.99 -10.32 2.89
CA LEU A 155 -22.27 -11.00 3.10
C LEU A 155 -23.06 -10.40 4.28
N GLU A 156 -22.37 -9.91 5.31
CA GLU A 156 -23.00 -9.28 6.48
C GLU A 156 -23.43 -7.83 6.21
N SER A 157 -22.84 -7.17 5.22
CA SER A 157 -23.19 -5.81 4.82
C SER A 157 -24.47 -5.76 3.98
N GLU A 158 -25.64 -5.80 4.63
CA GLU A 158 -26.96 -5.79 3.95
C GLU A 158 -27.19 -4.60 3.00
N ASP A 159 -26.55 -3.46 3.27
CA ASP A 159 -26.72 -2.21 2.51
C ASP A 159 -25.88 -2.12 1.22
N VAL A 160 -24.96 -3.07 0.98
CA VAL A 160 -23.98 -2.98 -0.12
C VAL A 160 -24.30 -4.02 -1.20
N PRO A 161 -24.68 -3.61 -2.42
CA PRO A 161 -24.91 -4.55 -3.50
C PRO A 161 -23.59 -5.26 -3.87
N ILE A 162 -23.60 -6.58 -3.79
CA ILE A 162 -22.44 -7.40 -4.14
C ILE A 162 -22.36 -7.51 -5.66
N THR A 163 -21.39 -6.84 -6.27
CA THR A 163 -21.07 -6.97 -7.69
C THR A 163 -19.78 -7.74 -7.90
N TYR A 164 -19.54 -8.18 -9.13
CA TYR A 164 -18.30 -8.90 -9.44
C TYR A 164 -17.06 -8.01 -9.31
N GLU A 165 -17.16 -6.74 -9.66
CA GLU A 165 -16.08 -5.76 -9.51
C GLU A 165 -15.71 -5.53 -8.04
N LEU A 166 -16.71 -5.65 -7.13
CA LEU A 166 -16.50 -5.63 -5.69
C LEU A 166 -15.70 -6.86 -5.23
N ILE A 167 -16.05 -8.04 -5.73
CA ILE A 167 -15.37 -9.31 -5.42
C ILE A 167 -13.91 -9.28 -5.90
N GLU A 168 -13.67 -8.80 -7.12
CA GLU A 168 -12.32 -8.60 -7.67
C GLU A 168 -11.55 -7.43 -7.03
N GLN A 169 -12.18 -6.66 -6.13
CA GLN A 169 -11.59 -5.51 -5.47
C GLN A 169 -11.15 -4.38 -6.43
N LYS A 170 -11.88 -4.24 -7.55
CA LYS A 170 -11.61 -3.28 -8.63
C LYS A 170 -12.38 -1.98 -8.49
N THR A 171 -13.25 -1.85 -7.48
CA THR A 171 -13.94 -0.58 -7.20
C THR A 171 -12.95 0.52 -6.82
N ALA A 172 -13.36 1.79 -6.95
CA ALA A 172 -12.48 2.93 -6.73
C ALA A 172 -11.83 2.94 -5.34
N ILE A 173 -12.63 2.77 -4.28
CA ILE A 173 -12.12 2.80 -2.90
C ILE A 173 -11.22 1.57 -2.61
N GLN A 174 -11.61 0.37 -3.05
CA GLN A 174 -10.79 -0.85 -2.88
C GLN A 174 -9.47 -0.74 -3.62
N THR A 175 -9.46 -0.15 -4.82
CA THR A 175 -8.23 0.08 -5.57
C THR A 175 -7.30 1.04 -4.83
N ILE A 176 -7.82 2.10 -4.18
CA ILE A 176 -7.01 3.00 -3.34
C ILE A 176 -6.41 2.24 -2.16
N VAL A 177 -7.22 1.47 -1.43
CA VAL A 177 -6.72 0.71 -0.28
C VAL A 177 -5.64 -0.29 -0.71
N ASN A 178 -5.88 -1.04 -1.79
CA ASN A 178 -4.89 -1.96 -2.34
C ASN A 178 -3.62 -1.24 -2.82
N PHE A 179 -3.73 -0.03 -3.36
CA PHE A 179 -2.57 0.80 -3.71
C PHE A 179 -1.76 1.22 -2.48
N LEU A 180 -2.44 1.59 -1.38
CA LEU A 180 -1.80 2.01 -0.13
C LEU A 180 -1.16 0.85 0.64
N LEU A 181 -1.74 -0.35 0.57
CA LEU A 181 -1.16 -1.60 1.11
C LEU A 181 0.04 -2.09 0.28
N GLY A 182 0.10 -1.69 -0.99
CA GLY A 182 1.14 -2.09 -1.92
C GLY A 182 2.44 -1.29 -1.79
N THR A 183 3.52 -1.86 -2.32
CA THR A 183 4.84 -1.20 -2.42
C THR A 183 4.84 0.01 -3.35
N THR A 184 3.80 0.17 -4.17
CA THR A 184 3.58 1.35 -5.01
C THR A 184 3.27 2.60 -4.20
N ALA A 185 2.84 2.46 -2.94
CA ALA A 185 2.57 3.59 -2.05
C ALA A 185 3.79 4.50 -1.84
N PHE A 186 5.01 3.97 -1.97
CA PHE A 186 6.26 4.75 -1.94
C PHE A 186 6.30 5.86 -3.00
N MET A 187 5.59 5.71 -4.13
CA MET A 187 5.48 6.75 -5.16
C MET A 187 4.83 8.04 -4.64
N VAL A 188 3.94 7.94 -3.65
CA VAL A 188 3.31 9.11 -3.01
C VAL A 188 4.38 9.95 -2.31
N ILE A 189 5.29 9.31 -1.58
CA ILE A 189 6.38 9.99 -0.88
C ILE A 189 7.45 10.48 -1.87
N LEU A 190 7.70 9.72 -2.94
CA LEU A 190 8.58 10.16 -4.03
C LEU A 190 8.11 11.49 -4.66
N CYS A 191 6.79 11.71 -4.77
CA CYS A 191 6.26 12.99 -5.24
C CYS A 191 6.65 14.15 -4.31
N ALA A 192 6.57 13.94 -2.98
CA ALA A 192 7.01 14.94 -2.01
C ALA A 192 8.50 15.26 -2.16
N ILE A 193 9.33 14.23 -2.35
CA ILE A 193 10.76 14.39 -2.58
C ILE A 193 11.00 15.19 -3.88
N TYR A 194 10.32 14.81 -4.97
CA TYR A 194 10.49 15.44 -6.27
C TYR A 194 10.15 16.94 -6.24
N PHE A 195 8.97 17.29 -5.71
CA PHE A 195 8.52 18.69 -5.67
C PHE A 195 9.33 19.56 -4.70
N SER A 196 9.86 19.00 -3.61
CA SER A 196 10.65 19.79 -2.66
C SER A 196 12.15 19.83 -2.96
N SER A 197 12.67 18.98 -3.85
CA SER A 197 14.11 18.89 -4.19
C SER A 197 14.74 20.18 -4.73
N ASP A 198 13.98 21.04 -5.42
CA ASP A 198 14.45 22.31 -5.98
C ASP A 198 13.93 23.54 -5.23
N MET A 199 13.17 23.36 -4.15
CA MET A 199 12.51 24.43 -3.39
C MET A 199 13.45 25.55 -2.94
N ILE A 200 14.66 25.20 -2.50
CA ILE A 200 15.69 26.15 -2.02
C ILE A 200 16.78 26.35 -3.08
N SER A 201 17.19 25.27 -3.78
CA SER A 201 18.28 25.30 -4.75
C SER A 201 17.99 26.21 -5.96
N LYS A 202 16.72 26.33 -6.38
CA LYS A 202 16.30 27.17 -7.52
C LYS A 202 16.57 28.66 -7.28
N ASP A 203 16.53 29.11 -6.04
CA ASP A 203 16.75 30.52 -5.69
C ASP A 203 18.16 31.01 -6.04
N ARG A 204 19.13 30.10 -6.17
CA ARG A 204 20.50 30.45 -6.58
C ARG A 204 20.56 31.00 -8.00
N GLN A 205 19.56 30.72 -8.84
CA GLN A 205 19.47 31.24 -10.21
C GLN A 205 18.97 32.69 -10.25
N TYR A 206 18.24 33.14 -9.21
CA TYR A 206 17.63 34.48 -9.13
C TYR A 206 18.10 35.24 -7.88
N ARG A 207 19.42 35.36 -7.71
CA ARG A 207 20.07 35.90 -6.50
C ARG A 207 19.62 37.32 -6.14
N SER A 208 19.39 38.18 -7.13
CA SER A 208 19.09 39.61 -6.95
C SER A 208 17.74 39.87 -6.28
N VAL A 209 16.72 39.06 -6.56
CA VAL A 209 15.35 39.27 -6.06
C VAL A 209 15.22 38.86 -4.59
N LEU A 210 15.89 37.78 -4.19
CA LEU A 210 15.71 37.19 -2.87
C LEU A 210 16.72 37.69 -1.83
N GLN A 211 17.90 38.17 -2.25
CA GLN A 211 18.89 38.74 -1.33
C GLN A 211 18.41 40.03 -0.65
N GLY A 212 17.69 40.90 -1.37
CA GLY A 212 17.16 42.17 -0.85
C GLY A 212 15.93 42.06 0.05
N ALA A 213 15.29 40.89 0.14
CA ALA A 213 14.10 40.72 0.97
C ALA A 213 14.44 40.81 2.49
N PRO A 214 13.78 41.69 3.27
CA PRO A 214 14.00 41.87 4.70
C PRO A 214 13.31 40.76 5.52
N ILE A 215 13.62 39.50 5.20
CA ILE A 215 13.07 38.32 5.86
C ILE A 215 14.22 37.50 6.43
N GLY A 216 14.08 37.09 7.69
CA GLY A 216 15.04 36.21 8.36
C GLY A 216 15.19 34.88 7.61
N TRP A 217 16.42 34.39 7.49
CA TRP A 217 16.76 33.21 6.69
C TRP A 217 15.96 31.96 7.08
N TYR A 218 15.89 31.66 8.37
CA TYR A 218 15.11 30.54 8.88
C TYR A 218 13.60 30.68 8.61
N ARG A 219 13.04 31.91 8.71
CA ARG A 219 11.64 32.19 8.37
C ARG A 219 11.35 31.99 6.89
N MET A 220 12.31 32.32 6.02
CA MET A 220 12.23 32.08 4.58
C MET A 220 12.21 30.59 4.26
N ILE A 221 13.09 29.80 4.87
CA ILE A 221 13.12 28.32 4.72
C ILE A 221 11.79 27.70 5.18
N ASN A 222 11.27 28.13 6.34
CA ASN A 222 9.99 27.64 6.86
C ASN A 222 8.82 27.98 5.93
N THR A 223 8.79 29.20 5.38
CA THR A 223 7.75 29.62 4.44
C THR A 223 7.78 28.77 3.18
N LYS A 224 8.98 28.52 2.62
CA LYS A 224 9.15 27.66 1.45
C LYS A 224 8.74 26.22 1.73
N SER A 225 9.18 25.67 2.87
CA SER A 225 8.83 24.31 3.30
C SER A 225 7.32 24.14 3.42
N PHE A 226 6.64 25.12 4.02
CA PHE A 226 5.17 25.13 4.12
C PHE A 226 4.48 25.17 2.76
N VAL A 227 4.99 25.98 1.82
CA VAL A 227 4.46 26.05 0.45
C VAL A 227 4.67 24.72 -0.29
N ALA A 228 5.85 24.11 -0.21
CA ALA A 228 6.12 22.82 -0.84
C ALA A 228 5.26 21.69 -0.25
N PHE A 229 5.08 21.67 1.07
CA PHE A 229 4.17 20.75 1.76
C PHE A 229 2.73 20.90 1.26
N SER A 230 2.19 22.12 1.29
CA SER A 230 0.81 22.41 0.88
C SER A 230 0.58 22.13 -0.61
N TYR A 231 1.54 22.47 -1.46
CA TYR A 231 1.52 22.19 -2.89
C TYR A 231 1.51 20.69 -3.17
N THR A 232 2.37 19.92 -2.48
CA THR A 232 2.43 18.47 -2.64
C THR A 232 1.09 17.82 -2.26
N LEU A 233 0.53 18.19 -1.10
CA LEU A 233 -0.77 17.67 -0.67
C LEU A 233 -1.88 18.03 -1.65
N PHE A 234 -1.88 19.26 -2.17
CA PHE A 234 -2.87 19.69 -3.16
C PHE A 234 -2.78 18.88 -4.45
N VAL A 235 -1.57 18.62 -4.96
CA VAL A 235 -1.36 17.78 -6.15
C VAL A 235 -1.79 16.35 -5.89
N LEU A 236 -1.38 15.75 -4.76
CA LEU A 236 -1.77 14.38 -4.39
C LEU A 236 -3.29 14.23 -4.27
N LEU A 237 -3.97 15.20 -3.64
CA LEU A 237 -5.43 15.22 -3.54
C LEU A 237 -6.09 15.30 -4.92
N GLY A 238 -5.57 16.17 -5.81
CA GLY A 238 -6.07 16.28 -7.18
C GLY A 238 -5.92 14.98 -7.98
N LEU A 239 -4.77 14.31 -7.86
CA LEU A 239 -4.52 13.01 -8.50
C LEU A 239 -5.41 11.91 -7.92
N LEU A 240 -5.65 11.92 -6.61
CA LEU A 240 -6.55 10.98 -5.95
C LEU A 240 -7.99 11.16 -6.45
N ILE A 241 -8.50 12.40 -6.48
CA ILE A 241 -9.85 12.70 -6.98
C ILE A 241 -9.99 12.26 -8.45
N LEU A 242 -9.01 12.57 -9.29
CA LEU A 242 -8.99 12.15 -10.69
C LEU A 242 -9.07 10.61 -10.81
N THR A 243 -8.25 9.90 -10.02
CA THR A 243 -8.23 8.43 -10.01
C THR A 243 -9.57 7.85 -9.57
N VAL A 244 -10.16 8.39 -8.50
CA VAL A 244 -11.49 7.97 -8.01
C VAL A 244 -12.55 8.17 -9.08
N ILE A 245 -12.59 9.33 -9.74
CA ILE A 245 -13.58 9.60 -10.79
C ILE A 245 -13.46 8.59 -11.93
N ILE A 246 -12.25 8.38 -12.45
CA ILE A 246 -12.02 7.46 -13.58
C ILE A 246 -12.44 6.04 -13.23
N ILE A 247 -11.99 5.51 -12.08
CA ILE A 247 -12.29 4.13 -11.68
C ILE A 247 -13.78 3.98 -11.33
N SER A 248 -14.39 4.99 -10.70
CA SER A 248 -15.81 4.93 -10.36
C SER A 248 -16.71 4.82 -11.58
N ILE A 249 -16.33 5.45 -12.69
CA ILE A 249 -17.04 5.34 -13.97
C ILE A 249 -16.90 3.93 -14.57
N GLN A 250 -15.76 3.27 -14.38
CA GLN A 250 -15.48 1.95 -14.98
C GLN A 250 -16.01 0.79 -14.14
N ASN A 251 -15.70 0.79 -12.84
CA ASN A 251 -15.87 -0.36 -11.94
C ASN A 251 -16.75 -0.06 -10.73
N GLY A 252 -17.37 1.13 -10.68
CA GLY A 252 -18.15 1.60 -9.53
C GLY A 252 -17.31 2.21 -8.41
N PHE A 253 -17.96 3.04 -7.58
CA PHE A 253 -17.32 3.76 -6.48
C PHE A 253 -16.86 2.81 -5.36
N GLY A 254 -17.64 1.77 -5.07
CA GLY A 254 -17.46 0.91 -3.89
C GLY A 254 -18.19 1.46 -2.66
N SER A 255 -17.88 0.92 -1.48
CA SER A 255 -18.50 1.34 -0.21
C SER A 255 -17.44 1.58 0.86
N LEU A 256 -17.57 2.70 1.56
CA LEU A 256 -16.74 3.07 2.72
C LEU A 256 -17.13 2.32 4.01
N LYS A 257 -18.29 1.65 4.00
CA LYS A 257 -18.78 0.84 5.13
C LYS A 257 -18.11 -0.52 5.21
N LEU A 258 -17.57 -1.00 4.09
CA LEU A 258 -16.84 -2.27 4.05
C LEU A 258 -15.59 -2.18 4.91
N SER A 259 -15.10 -3.34 5.30
CA SER A 259 -13.94 -3.47 6.16
C SER A 259 -12.74 -4.00 5.40
N VAL A 260 -11.56 -3.55 5.82
CA VAL A 260 -10.26 -4.05 5.39
C VAL A 260 -9.84 -5.11 6.41
N PRO A 261 -9.53 -6.34 5.98
CA PRO A 261 -9.03 -7.35 6.89
C PRO A 261 -7.63 -6.94 7.38
N ILE A 262 -7.42 -7.02 8.68
CA ILE A 262 -6.18 -6.67 9.35
C ILE A 262 -5.64 -7.87 10.13
N THR A 263 -4.35 -7.80 10.41
CA THR A 263 -3.66 -8.73 11.30
C THR A 263 -3.52 -8.00 12.64
N ILE A 264 -3.69 -8.69 13.77
CA ILE A 264 -3.53 -8.13 15.13
C ILE A 264 -2.53 -8.97 15.94
N PRO A 265 -1.68 -8.35 16.78
CA PRO A 265 -0.73 -9.10 17.61
C PRO A 265 -1.43 -10.16 18.45
N SER A 266 -0.83 -11.35 18.53
CA SER A 266 -1.37 -12.44 19.35
C SER A 266 -1.28 -12.07 20.82
N THR A 267 -2.33 -12.32 21.59
CA THR A 267 -2.30 -12.17 23.06
C THR A 267 -1.94 -13.48 23.77
N GLN A 268 -1.69 -14.55 23.02
CA GLN A 268 -1.40 -15.88 23.56
C GLN A 268 0.10 -16.19 23.47
N PRO A 269 0.70 -16.78 24.53
CA PRO A 269 2.13 -17.08 24.57
C PRO A 269 2.55 -18.08 23.49
N ASP A 270 3.82 -17.96 23.06
CA ASP A 270 4.45 -18.65 21.92
C ASP A 270 4.44 -20.20 21.94
N ASP A 271 3.94 -20.83 23.00
CA ASP A 271 4.01 -22.28 23.21
C ASP A 271 2.92 -23.09 22.47
N TYR A 272 1.98 -22.44 21.78
CA TYR A 272 0.89 -23.15 21.09
C TYR A 272 1.19 -23.38 19.61
N PHE A 273 1.64 -24.61 19.30
CA PHE A 273 1.70 -25.14 17.95
C PHE A 273 0.33 -25.05 17.25
N GLY A 274 0.18 -24.06 16.37
CA GLY A 274 -0.46 -24.29 15.07
C GLY A 274 -1.84 -23.70 14.81
N TYR A 275 -2.51 -23.02 15.75
CA TYR A 275 -3.86 -22.50 15.48
C TYR A 275 -4.13 -21.14 16.11
N ARG A 276 -3.63 -20.10 15.42
CA ARG A 276 -3.83 -18.69 15.75
C ARG A 276 -5.15 -18.17 15.16
N PHE A 277 -6.28 -18.59 15.74
CA PHE A 277 -7.62 -18.18 15.25
C PHE A 277 -8.00 -16.72 15.60
N ASN A 278 -7.27 -16.07 16.51
CA ASN A 278 -7.55 -14.72 17.01
C ASN A 278 -6.58 -13.64 16.50
N GLU A 279 -5.84 -13.89 15.42
CA GLU A 279 -4.84 -12.95 14.89
C GLU A 279 -5.34 -12.09 13.73
N TYR A 280 -6.59 -12.28 13.33
CA TYR A 280 -7.17 -11.55 12.22
C TYR A 280 -8.46 -10.87 12.66
N ASP A 281 -8.60 -9.61 12.27
CA ASP A 281 -9.76 -8.79 12.58
C ASP A 281 -10.11 -7.96 11.35
N THR A 282 -11.15 -7.15 11.41
CA THR A 282 -11.53 -6.23 10.34
C THR A 282 -11.49 -4.78 10.84
N MET A 283 -11.05 -3.88 9.97
CA MET A 283 -11.04 -2.46 10.23
C MET A 283 -11.91 -1.75 9.20
N PRO A 284 -12.87 -0.89 9.61
CA PRO A 284 -13.64 -0.10 8.66
C PRO A 284 -12.73 0.65 7.69
N MET A 285 -13.05 0.59 6.40
CA MET A 285 -12.22 1.17 5.34
C MET A 285 -12.02 2.68 5.51
N THR A 286 -13.03 3.36 6.04
CA THR A 286 -12.95 4.77 6.45
C THR A 286 -11.84 5.00 7.48
N LYS A 287 -11.75 4.16 8.51
CA LYS A 287 -10.71 4.25 9.54
C LYS A 287 -9.33 4.00 8.93
N PHE A 288 -9.18 2.96 8.11
CA PHE A 288 -7.92 2.68 7.41
C PHE A 288 -7.43 3.89 6.59
N LEU A 289 -8.31 4.47 5.76
CA LEU A 289 -7.97 5.63 4.92
C LEU A 289 -7.60 6.86 5.75
N LEU A 290 -8.30 7.14 6.85
CA LEU A 290 -7.97 8.25 7.75
C LEU A 290 -6.58 8.08 8.37
N LEU A 291 -6.26 6.88 8.87
CA LEU A 291 -4.96 6.56 9.44
C LEU A 291 -3.85 6.70 8.39
N ALA A 292 -4.08 6.20 7.18
CA ALA A 292 -3.14 6.26 6.07
C ALA A 292 -2.88 7.70 5.60
N PHE A 293 -3.93 8.50 5.38
CA PHE A 293 -3.76 9.91 5.00
C PHE A 293 -3.07 10.73 6.10
N GLY A 294 -3.33 10.41 7.38
CA GLY A 294 -2.61 10.98 8.51
C GLY A 294 -1.10 10.73 8.43
N ILE A 295 -0.68 9.47 8.25
CA ILE A 295 0.75 9.14 8.11
C ILE A 295 1.35 9.75 6.84
N ILE A 296 0.63 9.75 5.71
CA ILE A 296 1.11 10.38 4.47
C ILE A 296 1.42 11.85 4.72
N ALA A 297 0.56 12.59 5.41
CA ALA A 297 0.84 14.00 5.73
C ALA A 297 2.10 14.15 6.60
N ILE A 298 2.28 13.30 7.60
CA ILE A 298 3.48 13.29 8.46
C ILE A 298 4.74 12.99 7.64
N LEU A 299 4.71 11.99 6.77
CA LEU A 299 5.84 11.60 5.91
C LEU A 299 6.16 12.67 4.87
N VAL A 300 5.16 13.26 4.22
CA VAL A 300 5.34 14.38 3.27
C VAL A 300 6.03 15.53 3.99
N PHE A 301 5.60 15.87 5.21
CA PHE A 301 6.25 16.90 6.01
C PHE A 301 7.71 16.54 6.35
N LEU A 302 7.96 15.32 6.81
CA LEU A 302 9.30 14.81 7.13
C LEU A 302 10.25 14.95 5.92
N PHE A 303 9.84 14.46 4.75
CA PHE A 303 10.68 14.50 3.54
C PHE A 303 10.88 15.91 3.00
N VAL A 304 9.89 16.81 3.12
CA VAL A 304 10.08 18.23 2.79
C VAL A 304 11.14 18.86 3.68
N ARG A 305 11.12 18.57 4.98
CA ARG A 305 12.11 19.08 5.95
C ARG A 305 13.49 18.50 5.70
N LEU A 306 13.59 17.20 5.46
CA LEU A 306 14.83 16.54 5.08
C LEU A 306 15.42 17.16 3.80
N ASN A 307 14.60 17.38 2.78
CA ASN A 307 15.01 18.03 1.54
C ASN A 307 15.47 19.48 1.75
N ALA A 308 14.88 20.20 2.70
CA ALA A 308 15.35 21.54 3.06
C ALA A 308 16.79 21.51 3.60
N ILE A 309 17.10 20.57 4.50
CA ILE A 309 18.46 20.37 5.03
C ILE A 309 19.43 20.02 3.89
N LEU A 310 19.10 19.00 3.10
CA LEU A 310 19.95 18.54 2.00
C LEU A 310 20.18 19.63 0.96
N SER A 311 19.15 20.45 0.67
CA SER A 311 19.27 21.58 -0.24
C SER A 311 20.23 22.65 0.27
N LEU A 312 20.26 22.89 1.59
CA LEU A 312 21.22 23.82 2.20
C LEU A 312 22.66 23.31 2.11
N LEU A 313 22.85 21.99 2.27
CA LEU A 313 24.17 21.35 2.25
C LEU A 313 24.73 21.20 0.83
N PHE A 314 23.98 20.57 -0.08
CA PHE A 314 24.48 20.20 -1.41
C PHE A 314 24.27 21.28 -2.47
N LYS A 315 23.31 22.20 -2.26
CA LYS A 315 22.99 23.30 -3.19
C LYS A 315 22.73 22.88 -4.65
N ASN A 316 22.41 21.60 -4.87
CA ASN A 316 22.15 20.98 -6.17
C ASN A 316 20.87 20.13 -6.05
N SER A 317 19.85 20.46 -6.85
CA SER A 317 18.54 19.79 -6.79
C SER A 317 18.60 18.31 -7.18
N TRP A 318 19.49 17.91 -8.09
CA TRP A 318 19.63 16.51 -8.50
C TRP A 318 20.25 15.64 -7.41
N LEU A 319 21.26 16.16 -6.69
CA LEU A 319 21.85 15.45 -5.55
C LEU A 319 20.84 15.31 -4.40
N VAL A 320 20.07 16.35 -4.12
CA VAL A 320 18.99 16.29 -3.12
C VAL A 320 17.97 15.22 -3.49
N LEU A 321 17.50 15.21 -4.74
CA LEU A 321 16.57 14.21 -5.25
C LEU A 321 17.13 12.79 -5.08
N MET A 322 18.39 12.56 -5.48
CA MET A 322 19.03 11.24 -5.44
C MET A 322 19.18 10.73 -4.01
N ILE A 323 19.78 11.54 -3.12
CA ILE A 323 20.04 11.14 -1.72
C ILE A 323 18.72 10.87 -0.98
N SER A 324 17.72 11.72 -1.15
CA SER A 324 16.43 11.52 -0.50
C SER A 324 15.68 10.31 -1.03
N SER A 325 15.82 9.99 -2.31
CA SER A 325 15.25 8.76 -2.88
C SER A 325 15.94 7.52 -2.30
N VAL A 326 17.26 7.54 -2.13
CA VAL A 326 18.00 6.46 -1.45
C VAL A 326 17.53 6.29 -0.01
N ILE A 327 17.30 7.40 0.71
CA ILE A 327 16.77 7.35 2.08
C ILE A 327 15.36 6.73 2.10
N LEU A 328 14.48 7.10 1.15
CA LEU A 328 13.14 6.53 1.03
C LEU A 328 13.16 5.00 0.88
N PHE A 329 14.06 4.48 0.04
CA PHE A 329 14.17 3.05 -0.22
C PHE A 329 15.16 2.31 0.68
N SER A 330 15.77 3.00 1.64
CA SER A 330 16.84 2.44 2.48
C SER A 330 16.41 1.21 3.29
N GLU A 331 15.13 1.13 3.67
CA GLU A 331 14.57 -0.06 4.32
C GLU A 331 14.79 -1.34 3.49
N ARG A 332 14.65 -1.25 2.16
CA ARG A 332 14.79 -2.40 1.26
C ARG A 332 16.19 -3.01 1.25
N ILE A 333 17.19 -2.26 1.70
CA ILE A 333 18.59 -2.71 1.73
C ILE A 333 18.82 -3.71 2.87
N TYR A 334 18.14 -3.53 4.00
CA TYR A 334 18.32 -4.37 5.20
C TYR A 334 17.08 -5.16 5.59
N TYR A 335 15.93 -4.93 4.93
CA TYR A 335 14.70 -5.65 5.23
C TYR A 335 14.85 -7.15 5.01
N SER A 336 14.68 -7.92 6.07
CA SER A 336 14.54 -9.37 6.05
C SER A 336 13.44 -9.77 7.03
N ARG A 337 12.71 -10.85 6.72
CA ARG A 337 11.67 -11.42 7.59
C ARG A 337 12.21 -11.99 8.90
N THR A 338 13.52 -12.20 8.99
CA THR A 338 14.20 -12.74 10.17
C THR A 338 14.99 -11.71 10.96
N LEU A 339 15.13 -10.49 10.44
CA LEU A 339 15.91 -9.44 11.07
C LEU A 339 14.95 -8.62 11.92
N THR A 340 15.14 -8.64 13.24
CA THR A 340 14.36 -7.89 14.22
C THR A 340 15.15 -6.69 14.79
N GLU A 341 16.48 -6.73 14.69
CA GLU A 341 17.40 -5.72 15.20
C GLU A 341 18.47 -5.35 14.16
N LEU A 342 18.74 -4.04 14.04
CA LEU A 342 19.80 -3.48 13.20
C LEU A 342 20.78 -2.69 14.08
N PHE A 343 22.06 -3.07 14.07
CA PHE A 343 23.11 -2.45 14.91
C PHE A 343 22.76 -2.44 16.42
N GLY A 344 22.06 -3.48 16.91
CA GLY A 344 21.61 -3.58 18.31
C GLY A 344 20.42 -2.68 18.66
N ILE A 345 19.79 -2.05 17.65
CA ILE A 345 18.56 -1.29 17.80
C ILE A 345 17.44 -2.07 17.14
N GLU A 346 16.38 -2.33 17.89
CA GLU A 346 15.16 -2.94 17.39
C GLU A 346 14.58 -2.14 16.21
N ILE A 347 14.25 -2.81 15.10
CA ILE A 347 13.81 -2.17 13.85
C ILE A 347 12.56 -1.32 14.05
N SER A 348 11.69 -1.70 14.99
CA SER A 348 10.49 -0.93 15.32
C SER A 348 10.77 0.49 15.85
N ASN A 349 12.02 0.82 16.20
CA ASN A 349 12.45 2.18 16.57
C ASN A 349 13.02 2.98 15.39
N LEU A 350 13.18 2.37 14.22
CA LEU A 350 13.70 3.01 13.02
C LEU A 350 12.55 3.69 12.24
N PRO A 351 12.70 4.96 11.82
CA PRO A 351 11.65 5.66 11.08
C PRO A 351 11.36 5.03 9.71
N GLN A 352 12.35 4.38 9.10
CA GLN A 352 12.21 3.78 7.78
C GLN A 352 11.19 2.63 7.75
N THR A 353 11.04 1.91 8.86
CA THR A 353 10.03 0.82 8.99
C THR A 353 8.61 1.32 8.77
N TYR A 354 8.37 2.59 9.08
CA TYR A 354 7.07 3.23 8.97
C TYR A 354 6.85 3.95 7.64
N PHE A 355 7.80 3.86 6.70
CA PHE A 355 7.59 4.32 5.32
C PHE A 355 6.65 3.39 4.56
N ASP A 356 6.58 2.10 4.94
CA ASP A 356 5.62 1.11 4.45
C ASP A 356 4.29 1.18 5.25
N PHE A 357 3.72 2.40 5.31
CA PHE A 357 2.66 2.74 6.26
C PHE A 357 1.38 1.92 6.09
N GLY A 358 1.01 1.52 4.86
CA GLY A 358 -0.17 0.69 4.62
C GLY A 358 -0.06 -0.67 5.31
N ARG A 359 1.11 -1.31 5.19
CA ARG A 359 1.40 -2.59 5.84
C ARG A 359 1.55 -2.49 7.35
N VAL A 360 1.99 -1.34 7.85
CA VAL A 360 1.99 -1.09 9.30
C VAL A 360 0.56 -0.97 9.82
N ILE A 361 -0.32 -0.23 9.13
CA ILE A 361 -1.72 -0.05 9.55
C ILE A 361 -2.50 -1.38 9.49
N SER A 362 -2.29 -2.20 8.44
CA SER A 362 -2.97 -3.50 8.31
C SER A 362 -2.39 -4.60 9.20
N GLY A 363 -1.28 -4.33 9.89
CA GLY A 363 -0.56 -5.33 10.67
C GLY A 363 0.25 -6.33 9.84
N GLU A 364 0.26 -6.22 8.52
CA GLU A 364 1.09 -7.08 7.67
C GLU A 364 2.58 -6.94 8.02
N LYS A 365 3.04 -5.75 8.39
CA LYS A 365 4.46 -5.52 8.71
C LYS A 365 4.91 -6.24 9.97
N TYR A 366 4.10 -6.22 11.03
CA TYR A 366 4.45 -6.95 12.25
C TYR A 366 4.44 -8.46 11.97
N TYR A 367 3.47 -8.95 11.19
CA TYR A 367 3.34 -10.36 10.84
C TYR A 367 4.57 -10.85 10.07
N LEU A 368 5.03 -10.07 9.08
CA LEU A 368 6.17 -10.47 8.23
C LEU A 368 7.50 -10.48 8.99
N VAL A 369 7.66 -9.63 10.01
CA VAL A 369 8.91 -9.47 10.79
C VAL A 369 8.83 -10.23 12.13
N HIS A 370 7.66 -10.73 12.52
CA HIS A 370 7.37 -11.35 13.82
C HIS A 370 7.74 -10.44 15.00
N LEU A 371 7.40 -9.16 14.90
CA LEU A 371 7.77 -8.15 15.89
C LEU A 371 6.56 -7.31 16.31
N GLU A 372 5.95 -7.67 17.45
CA GLU A 372 4.71 -7.08 17.97
C GLU A 372 4.81 -5.59 18.29
N SER A 373 6.03 -5.10 18.51
CA SER A 373 6.27 -3.69 18.78
C SER A 373 6.02 -2.79 17.55
N ILE A 374 5.95 -3.34 16.34
CA ILE A 374 5.60 -2.59 15.13
C ILE A 374 4.08 -2.32 15.13
N THR A 375 3.69 -1.18 15.69
CA THR A 375 2.30 -0.73 15.74
C THR A 375 2.13 0.66 15.12
N TYR A 376 0.90 1.00 14.76
CA TYR A 376 0.55 2.33 14.27
C TYR A 376 0.94 3.44 15.26
N GLU A 377 0.66 3.23 16.55
CA GLU A 377 0.93 4.21 17.61
C GLU A 377 2.44 4.43 17.80
N LYS A 378 3.22 3.34 17.83
CA LYS A 378 4.69 3.42 17.87
C LYS A 378 5.23 4.13 16.63
N GLY A 379 4.65 3.87 15.47
CA GLY A 379 5.00 4.55 14.22
C GLY A 379 4.81 6.06 14.28
N ILE A 380 3.67 6.54 14.80
CA ILE A 380 3.47 7.98 15.01
C ILE A 380 4.55 8.55 15.93
N LEU A 381 4.81 7.88 17.06
CA LEU A 381 5.80 8.34 18.03
C LEU A 381 7.19 8.46 17.40
N VAL A 382 7.65 7.40 16.71
CA VAL A 382 8.96 7.36 16.06
C VAL A 382 9.07 8.42 14.96
N LEU A 383 8.03 8.60 14.14
CA LEU A 383 8.03 9.62 13.08
C LEU A 383 8.03 11.05 13.65
N LEU A 384 7.26 11.33 14.71
CA LEU A 384 7.26 12.64 15.37
C LEU A 384 8.59 12.94 16.06
N ALA A 385 9.20 11.96 16.74
CA ALA A 385 10.53 12.08 17.31
C ALA A 385 11.57 12.36 16.22
N THR A 386 11.47 11.67 15.08
CA THR A 386 12.36 11.89 13.93
C THR A 386 12.18 13.29 13.34
N ILE A 387 10.94 13.78 13.21
CA ILE A 387 10.66 15.15 12.78
C ILE A 387 11.30 16.17 13.74
N LEU A 388 11.20 15.95 15.05
CA LEU A 388 11.82 16.83 16.05
C LEU A 388 13.35 16.88 15.87
N VAL A 389 14.00 15.72 15.69
CA VAL A 389 15.44 15.65 15.41
C VAL A 389 15.78 16.40 14.11
N VAL A 390 15.02 16.17 13.04
CA VAL A 390 15.19 16.85 11.75
C VAL A 390 15.02 18.36 11.89
N GLU A 391 14.07 18.84 12.69
CA GLU A 391 13.84 20.27 12.90
C GLU A 391 14.99 20.92 13.69
N ILE A 392 15.53 20.23 14.71
CA ILE A 392 16.73 20.67 15.43
C ILE A 392 17.92 20.78 14.47
N VAL A 393 18.16 19.75 13.65
CA VAL A 393 19.24 19.75 12.64
C VAL A 393 19.03 20.88 11.63
N LEU A 394 17.81 21.08 11.14
CA LEU A 394 17.48 22.18 10.22
C LEU A 394 17.77 23.54 10.85
N PHE A 395 17.40 23.74 12.12
CA PHE A 395 17.70 24.96 12.84
C PHE A 395 19.22 25.21 12.93
N ILE A 396 19.99 24.20 13.34
CA ILE A 396 21.47 24.29 13.43
C ILE A 396 22.09 24.57 12.05
N VAL A 397 21.74 23.81 11.02
CA VAL A 397 22.26 23.97 9.66
C VAL A 397 21.90 25.34 9.09
N SER A 398 20.70 25.86 9.38
CA SER A 398 20.29 27.20 8.94
C SER A 398 21.14 28.32 9.55
N ARG A 399 21.70 28.11 10.75
CA ARG A 399 22.63 29.07 11.41
C ARG A 399 24.04 28.98 10.85
N ILE A 400 24.50 27.78 10.49
CA ILE A 400 25.81 27.54 9.89
C ILE A 400 25.85 28.07 8.45
N VAL A 401 24.82 27.76 7.66
CA VAL A 401 24.64 28.15 6.26
C VAL A 401 23.76 29.39 6.19
N ASN A 402 24.33 30.54 6.54
CA ASN A 402 23.62 31.82 6.45
C ASN A 402 23.33 32.23 5.01
N LYS A 403 22.30 33.07 4.81
CA LYS A 403 21.86 33.63 3.52
C LYS A 403 23.03 34.04 2.61
N ARG A 404 24.02 34.75 3.16
CA ARG A 404 25.23 35.18 2.43
C ARG A 404 26.07 34.00 1.93
N ARG A 405 26.37 33.01 2.79
CA ARG A 405 27.16 31.82 2.43
C ARG A 405 26.44 30.92 1.43
N PHE A 406 25.11 30.82 1.51
CA PHE A 406 24.33 30.02 0.57
C PHE A 406 24.41 30.56 -0.87
N TYR A 407 24.30 31.88 -1.04
CA TYR A 407 24.33 32.51 -2.36
C TYR A 407 25.72 32.87 -2.88
N GLN A 408 26.70 33.15 -2.02
CA GLN A 408 28.06 33.55 -2.42
C GLN A 408 29.04 32.38 -2.47
N GLY A 409 28.74 31.25 -1.81
CA GLY A 409 29.60 30.08 -1.86
C GLY A 409 29.52 29.40 -3.23
N ALA A 410 30.64 29.44 -3.95
CA ALA A 410 30.99 28.49 -5.00
C ALA A 410 30.85 27.07 -4.46
#